data_AF-A0A814MN24-F1
#
_entry.id   AF-A0A814MN24-F1
#
_cell.length_a   1.000
_cell.length_b   1.000
_cell.length_c   1.000
_cell.angle_alpha   90.00
_cell.angle_beta   90.00
_cell.angle_gamma   90.00
#
_symmetry.space_group_name_H-M   'P 1'
#
loop_
_entity.id
_entity.type
_entity.pdbx_description
1 polymer ?
#
loop_
_entity_poly.entity_id
_entity_poly.type
_entity_poly.pdbx_seq_one_letter_code
_entity_poly.pdbx_strand_id
1 'polypeptide(L)' 'DRNGQNSKELTVHRGELIEIEDSSKKWWRAKNFLGKVGHVPNNIVEEVEIELRPIV' A
#
# COMPACT_ATOMS: atom_id res chain seq x y z
N ASP A 1 -13.54 26.81 -1.98
CA ASP A 1 -12.28 26.40 -2.62
C ASP A 1 -11.70 25.21 -1.84
N ARG A 2 -11.67 24.01 -2.44
CA ARG A 2 -11.23 22.76 -1.76
C ARG A 2 -9.73 22.59 -2.01
N ASN A 3 -8.93 23.37 -1.31
CA ASN A 3 -7.47 23.28 -1.41
C ASN A 3 -6.98 22.24 -0.41
N GLY A 4 -6.87 21.00 -0.87
CA GLY A 4 -6.29 19.88 -0.14
C GLY A 4 -5.45 19.07 -1.11
N GLN A 5 -4.24 19.55 -1.40
CA GLN A 5 -3.20 18.77 -2.07
C GLN A 5 -3.09 17.43 -1.35
N ASN A 6 -3.48 16.35 -2.02
CA ASN A 6 -3.62 15.04 -1.41
C ASN A 6 -2.25 14.35 -1.31
N SER A 7 -1.28 15.02 -0.67
CA SER A 7 0.07 14.51 -0.37
C SER A 7 0.07 13.27 0.54
N LYS A 8 -1.11 12.69 0.78
CA LYS A 8 -1.36 11.49 1.58
C LYS A 8 -1.70 10.27 0.72
N GLU A 9 -1.92 10.39 -0.59
CA GLU A 9 -2.20 9.24 -1.47
C GLU A 9 -0.91 8.66 -2.03
N LEU A 10 -0.78 7.32 -1.96
CA LEU A 10 0.34 6.61 -2.56
C LEU A 10 -0.05 6.15 -3.96
N THR A 11 0.73 6.57 -4.96
CA THR A 11 0.59 6.01 -6.32
C THR A 11 1.20 4.62 -6.35
N VAL A 12 0.42 3.64 -6.79
CA VAL A 12 0.82 2.23 -6.93
C VAL A 12 0.45 1.70 -8.30
N HIS A 13 1.28 0.81 -8.85
CA HIS A 13 1.04 0.17 -10.14
C HIS A 13 0.62 -1.30 -9.99
N ARG A 14 -0.13 -1.82 -10.97
CA ARG A 14 -0.52 -3.23 -10.98
C ARG A 14 0.74 -4.12 -11.05
N GLY A 15 0.88 -5.03 -10.08
CA GLY A 15 2.06 -5.89 -9.95
C GLY A 15 3.20 -5.27 -9.14
N GLU A 16 3.02 -4.05 -8.62
CA GLU A 16 3.93 -3.47 -7.65
C GLU A 16 3.66 -4.07 -6.27
N LEU A 17 4.73 -4.47 -5.58
CA LEU A 17 4.65 -4.90 -4.18
C LEU A 17 4.88 -3.68 -3.29
N ILE A 18 3.96 -3.49 -2.33
CA ILE A 18 4.03 -2.44 -1.32
C ILE A 18 3.93 -3.07 0.07
N GLU A 19 4.57 -2.43 1.04
CA GLU A 19 4.52 -2.86 2.43
C GLU A 19 3.32 -2.21 3.10
N ILE A 20 2.39 -3.01 3.62
CA ILE A 20 1.21 -2.53 4.34
C ILE A 20 1.59 -2.25 5.81
N GLU A 21 1.45 -1.00 6.24
CA GLU A 21 1.74 -0.55 7.59
C GLU A 21 0.48 -0.51 8.48
N ASP A 22 -0.67 -0.16 7.91
CA ASP A 22 -1.97 -0.15 8.62
C ASP A 22 -3.09 -0.58 7.67
N SER A 23 -3.67 -1.75 7.89
CA SER A 23 -4.84 -2.28 7.15
C SER A 23 -6.17 -2.14 7.90
N SER A 24 -6.17 -1.47 9.07
CA SER A 24 -7.33 -1.38 9.98
C SER A 24 -8.54 -0.60 9.42
N LYS A 25 -8.38 0.11 8.28
CA LYS A 25 -9.37 1.04 7.72
C LYS A 25 -9.67 0.71 6.26
N LYS A 26 -10.61 1.46 5.64
CA LYS A 26 -10.90 1.34 4.19
C LYS A 26 -9.73 1.80 3.30
N TRP A 27 -8.92 2.72 3.82
CA TRP A 27 -7.72 3.23 3.17
C TRP A 27 -6.55 2.74 3.98
N TRP A 28 -5.75 1.87 3.36
CA TRP A 28 -4.60 1.26 3.99
C TRP A 28 -3.41 2.19 3.88
N ARG A 29 -2.66 2.33 4.96
CA ARG A 29 -1.38 3.03 4.92
C ARG A 29 -0.33 2.04 4.44
N ALA A 30 0.35 2.39 3.36
CA ALA A 30 1.35 1.55 2.75
C ALA A 30 2.60 2.35 2.39
N LYS A 31 3.71 1.64 2.19
CA LYS A 31 5.00 2.17 1.77
C LYS A 31 5.47 1.46 0.51
N ASN A 32 5.87 2.23 -0.51
CA ASN A 32 6.43 1.66 -1.72
C ASN A 32 7.95 1.45 -1.62
N PHE A 33 8.54 0.81 -2.64
CA PHE A 33 9.98 0.54 -2.71
C PHE A 33 10.85 1.81 -2.73
N LEU A 34 10.30 2.95 -3.15
CA LEU A 34 10.96 4.26 -3.11
C LEU A 34 10.96 4.89 -1.71
N GLY A 35 10.38 4.20 -0.72
CA GLY A 35 10.22 4.69 0.65
C GLY A 35 9.14 5.75 0.83
N LYS A 36 8.32 6.00 -0.19
CA LYS A 36 7.16 6.91 -0.07
C LYS A 36 6.03 6.20 0.66
N VAL A 37 5.46 6.91 1.63
CA VAL A 37 4.34 6.42 2.43
C VAL A 37 3.09 7.22 2.05
N GLY A 38 1.98 6.51 1.87
CA GLY A 38 0.69 7.12 1.65
C GLY A 38 -0.44 6.12 1.86
N HIS A 39 -1.65 6.54 1.54
CA HIS A 39 -2.85 5.74 1.65
C HIS A 39 -3.21 5.20 0.28
N VAL A 40 -3.56 3.92 0.25
CA VAL A 40 -4.10 3.21 -0.90
C VAL A 40 -5.49 2.71 -0.55
N PRO A 41 -6.46 2.78 -1.46
CA PRO A 41 -7.76 2.20 -1.20
C PRO A 41 -7.65 0.68 -1.22
N ASN A 42 -8.31 0.00 -0.27
CA ASN A 42 -8.21 -1.46 -0.13
C ASN A 42 -8.79 -2.28 -1.30
N ASN A 43 -9.47 -1.63 -2.24
CA ASN A 43 -10.11 -2.28 -3.39
C ASN A 43 -9.16 -2.51 -4.57
N ILE A 44 -7.96 -1.92 -4.56
CA ILE A 44 -6.94 -2.09 -5.61
C ILE A 44 -5.69 -2.83 -5.12
N VAL A 45 -5.68 -3.26 -3.86
CA VAL A 45 -4.58 -3.99 -3.22
C VAL A 45 -5.08 -5.30 -2.65
N GLU A 46 -4.20 -6.29 -2.59
CA GLU A 46 -4.48 -7.62 -2.03
C GLU A 46 -3.34 -7.96 -1.06
N GLU A 47 -3.69 -8.48 0.12
CA GLU A 47 -2.71 -8.99 1.08
C GLU A 47 -2.13 -10.30 0.54
N VAL A 48 -0.88 -10.25 0.11
CA VAL A 48 -0.12 -11.43 -0.32
C VAL A 48 0.68 -11.97 0.87
N GLU A 49 0.23 -13.10 1.40
CA GLU A 49 1.03 -13.88 2.35
C GLU A 49 2.18 -14.53 1.58
N ILE A 50 3.40 -14.04 1.79
CA ILE A 50 4.59 -14.66 1.21
C ILE A 50 4.84 -15.95 2.00
N GLU A 51 4.31 -17.05 1.48
CA GLU A 51 4.60 -18.42 1.92
C GLU A 51 6.08 -18.72 1.64
N LEU A 52 6.98 -18.24 2.51
CA LEU A 52 8.38 -18.64 2.52
C LEU A 52 8.44 -20.11 2.92
N ARG A 53 8.21 -21.01 1.97
CA ARG A 53 8.47 -22.43 2.17
C ARG A 53 9.97 -22.59 2.38
N PRO A 54 10.43 -23.01 3.58
CA PRO A 54 11.83 -23.32 3.75
C PRO A 54 12.18 -24.45 2.78
N ILE A 55 13.24 -24.24 1.98
CA ILE A 55 13.79 -25.29 1.13
C ILE A 55 14.43 -26.30 2.10
N VAL A 56 13.75 -27.44 2.28
CA VAL A 56 14.27 -28.62 2.99
C VAL A 56 15.12 -29.48 2.07
#